data_AF-A0A9D6V206-F1
#
_entry.id   AF-A0A9D6V206-F1
#
_cell.length_a   1.000
_cell.length_b   1.000
_cell.length_c   1.000
_cell.angle_alpha   90.00
_cell.angle_beta   90.00
_cell.angle_gamma   90.00
#
_symmetry.space_group_name_H-M   'P 1'
#
loop_
_entity.id
_entity.type
_entity.pdbx_description
1 polymer ?
#
loop_
_entity_poly.entity_id
_entity_poly.type
_entity_poly.pdbx_seq_one_letter_code
_entity_poly.pdbx_strand_id
1 'polypeptide(L)'
;MFSIIKGKFGDAVKLPNHTLLYGIILAVLGAFVTVGSLTRIYELREFFPLRLPEQVNEFILNYVPFILGTFITSVAALAGVIVGLNWLCSGLKQMSRLRVALRWPGEFYRPETVSLGLKEGRLRSYDRAPSLLFYLLGKVWQNARYISEIPGHIVRWNIRFIWKALAIGIVIHFVFKSLDFLPLYLSGLGLGSGYMIPSPMPFYNLLAAACVLKLIIAFTLIPLKKPGASREMDSMIVEGRGHPSLFFSLLEEGSKIFAHKGFSNRISRSRPVVCEDGETLIGTLVESFPEYIKTSSRAAALLSLCIGAVMILVGFLQVILMQYPSFSVSYEEFFHLYSMSMVIDILLNVSMILLGKSFMDQARALMSVYKFRSSLVYVEAKGEFERKVLPDLKGIVSAERLFNPLIKCAFNVRYFTAEAVSEAITPEGVRELVGLETSGRLAKDVARLKYLPFQVDFLERYPSSWTPDDLDDEQIVQVTGEPLGVEQDAPCAAVMSQGNCT
;
A
#
# COMPACT_ATOMS: atom_id res chain seq x y z
N MET A 1 -28.36 -34.07 3.72
CA MET A 1 -26.94 -33.73 3.99
C MET A 1 -26.35 -32.62 3.11
N PHE A 2 -27.03 -32.15 2.03
CA PHE A 2 -26.52 -31.07 1.15
C PHE A 2 -27.08 -29.65 1.43
N SER A 3 -27.92 -29.43 2.45
CA SER A 3 -28.43 -28.08 2.76
C SER A 3 -27.60 -27.30 3.80
N ILE A 4 -26.65 -27.94 4.50
CA ILE A 4 -25.83 -27.30 5.54
C ILE A 4 -24.64 -26.50 4.95
N ILE A 5 -24.31 -26.68 3.67
CA ILE A 5 -23.18 -25.98 3.02
C ILE A 5 -23.62 -24.65 2.37
N LYS A 6 -24.93 -24.40 2.20
CA LYS A 6 -25.43 -23.15 1.60
C LYS A 6 -25.37 -21.93 2.52
N GLY A 7 -25.15 -22.10 3.83
CA GLY A 7 -25.18 -21.02 4.82
C GLY A 7 -23.86 -20.27 5.06
N LYS A 8 -22.71 -20.72 4.53
CA LYS A 8 -21.38 -20.12 4.85
C LYS A 8 -20.67 -19.45 3.67
N PHE A 9 -21.29 -19.39 2.50
CA PHE A 9 -20.71 -18.77 1.31
C PHE A 9 -21.31 -17.38 0.97
N GLY A 10 -22.22 -16.86 1.80
CA GLY A 10 -22.90 -15.57 1.60
C GLY A 10 -22.06 -14.34 1.94
N ASP A 11 -21.12 -14.43 2.88
CA ASP A 11 -20.50 -13.24 3.50
C ASP A 11 -19.09 -13.00 2.95
N ALA A 12 -18.99 -12.73 1.66
CA ALA A 12 -17.73 -12.30 1.05
C ALA A 12 -17.93 -11.11 0.12
N VAL A 13 -17.31 -9.99 0.46
CA VAL A 13 -17.33 -8.79 -0.39
C VAL A 13 -16.34 -9.02 -1.53
N LYS A 14 -16.82 -8.96 -2.79
CA LYS A 14 -15.97 -9.15 -3.96
C LYS A 14 -15.30 -7.83 -4.34
N LEU A 15 -13.99 -7.74 -4.15
CA LEU A 15 -13.18 -6.58 -4.50
C LEU A 15 -12.65 -6.67 -5.93
N PRO A 16 -12.45 -5.52 -6.62
CA PRO A 16 -11.77 -5.50 -7.90
C PRO A 16 -10.33 -6.00 -7.75
N ASN A 17 -9.90 -6.89 -8.65
CA ASN A 17 -8.51 -7.27 -8.73
C ASN A 17 -7.72 -6.23 -9.54
N HIS A 18 -7.04 -5.31 -8.85
CA HIS A 18 -6.19 -4.32 -9.51
C HIS A 18 -4.95 -4.91 -10.17
N THR A 19 -4.52 -6.12 -9.76
CA THR A 19 -3.39 -6.80 -10.39
C THR A 19 -3.78 -7.50 -11.69
N LEU A 20 -5.05 -7.47 -12.10
CA LEU A 20 -5.50 -8.08 -13.35
C LEU A 20 -4.83 -7.44 -14.56
N LEU A 21 -4.75 -6.11 -14.60
CA LEU A 21 -4.08 -5.39 -15.69
C LEU A 21 -2.59 -5.75 -15.76
N TYR A 22 -1.91 -5.82 -14.62
CA TYR A 22 -0.53 -6.30 -14.53
C TYR A 22 -0.43 -7.74 -15.08
N GLY A 23 -1.35 -8.63 -14.73
CA GLY A 23 -1.39 -10.01 -15.22
C GLY A 23 -1.60 -10.11 -16.73
N ILE A 24 -2.48 -9.29 -17.30
CA ILE A 24 -2.68 -9.20 -18.76
C ILE A 24 -1.40 -8.74 -19.45
N ILE A 25 -0.80 -7.63 -18.99
CA ILE A 25 0.42 -7.09 -19.61
C ILE A 25 1.57 -8.08 -19.47
N LEU A 26 1.72 -8.73 -18.33
CA LEU A 26 2.74 -9.78 -18.13
C LEU A 26 2.51 -10.99 -19.05
N ALA A 27 1.26 -11.40 -19.26
CA ALA A 27 0.92 -12.49 -20.17
C ALA A 27 1.22 -12.13 -21.63
N VAL A 28 0.83 -10.94 -22.08
CA VAL A 28 1.11 -10.44 -23.44
C VAL A 28 2.61 -10.32 -23.67
N LEU A 29 3.35 -9.74 -22.72
CA LEU A 29 4.81 -9.62 -22.79
C LEU A 29 5.48 -11.01 -22.82
N GLY A 30 5.02 -11.94 -21.99
CA GLY A 30 5.52 -13.31 -21.97
C GLY A 30 5.26 -14.06 -23.28
N ALA A 31 4.06 -13.93 -23.84
CA ALA A 31 3.72 -14.49 -25.15
C ALA A 31 4.60 -13.90 -26.25
N PHE A 32 4.77 -12.58 -26.29
CA PHE A 32 5.61 -11.90 -27.28
C PHE A 32 7.06 -12.36 -27.21
N VAL A 33 7.67 -12.37 -26.03
CA VAL A 33 9.06 -12.82 -25.84
C VAL A 33 9.22 -14.29 -26.23
N THR A 34 8.24 -15.13 -25.88
CA THR A 34 8.27 -16.56 -26.26
C THR A 34 8.20 -16.73 -27.77
N VAL A 35 7.26 -16.07 -28.44
CA VAL A 35 7.09 -16.16 -29.90
C VAL A 35 8.34 -15.64 -30.61
N GLY A 36 8.82 -14.44 -30.25
CA GLY A 36 10.02 -13.86 -30.85
C GLY A 36 11.29 -14.71 -30.65
N SER A 37 11.37 -15.41 -29.52
CA SER A 37 12.48 -16.33 -29.27
C SER A 37 12.34 -17.63 -30.08
N LEU A 38 11.12 -18.18 -30.19
CA LEU A 38 10.85 -19.36 -31.02
C LEU A 38 11.09 -19.09 -32.51
N THR A 39 10.71 -17.92 -33.01
CA THR A 39 10.98 -17.54 -34.41
C THR A 39 12.48 -17.50 -34.67
N ARG A 40 13.30 -17.01 -33.73
CA ARG A 40 14.77 -17.06 -33.87
C ARG A 40 15.34 -18.46 -33.83
N ILE A 41 14.83 -19.32 -32.95
CA ILE A 41 15.23 -20.74 -32.93
C ILE A 41 14.86 -21.43 -34.25
N TYR A 42 13.70 -21.09 -34.81
CA TYR A 42 13.27 -21.62 -36.11
C TYR A 42 14.18 -21.16 -37.25
N GLU A 43 14.54 -19.87 -37.29
CA GLU A 43 15.47 -19.35 -38.30
C GLU A 43 16.87 -19.97 -38.19
N LEU A 44 17.34 -20.29 -36.97
CA LEU A 44 18.61 -21.01 -36.76
C LEU A 44 18.65 -22.39 -37.44
N ARG A 45 17.51 -22.98 -37.81
CA ARG A 45 17.44 -24.22 -38.59
C ARG A 45 18.09 -24.10 -39.97
N GLU A 46 17.97 -22.93 -40.61
CA GLU A 46 18.51 -22.70 -41.96
C GLU A 46 20.04 -22.56 -41.96
N PHE A 47 20.64 -22.43 -40.77
CA PHE A 47 22.05 -22.07 -40.56
C PHE A 47 22.97 -23.26 -40.24
N PHE A 48 22.47 -24.49 -40.17
CA PHE A 48 23.31 -25.69 -40.03
C PHE A 48 23.69 -26.25 -41.42
N PRO A 49 24.94 -26.07 -41.89
CA PRO A 49 25.40 -26.68 -43.13
C PRO A 49 25.46 -28.21 -42.97
N LEU A 50 24.55 -28.92 -43.63
CA LEU A 50 24.50 -30.39 -43.67
C LEU A 50 25.66 -31.04 -44.46
N ARG A 51 26.59 -30.24 -44.99
CA ARG A 51 27.80 -30.71 -45.70
C ARG A 51 29.01 -29.89 -45.28
N LEU A 52 29.99 -30.56 -44.69
CA LEU A 52 31.33 -30.01 -44.43
C LEU A 52 32.20 -30.24 -45.68
N PRO A 53 32.79 -29.20 -46.29
CA PRO A 53 33.79 -29.35 -47.35
C PRO A 53 35.16 -29.79 -46.78
N GLU A 54 36.02 -30.34 -47.64
CA GLU A 54 37.24 -31.09 -47.27
C GLU A 54 38.40 -30.25 -46.70
N GLN A 55 38.34 -28.91 -46.73
CA GLN A 55 39.38 -28.01 -46.20
C GLN A 55 38.92 -27.36 -44.89
N VAL A 56 39.17 -28.05 -43.77
CA VAL A 56 38.49 -27.80 -42.49
C VAL A 56 39.15 -26.69 -41.64
N ASN A 57 40.46 -26.46 -41.74
CA ASN A 57 41.17 -25.61 -40.75
C ASN A 57 41.03 -24.09 -40.96
N GLU A 58 41.21 -23.58 -42.18
CA GLU A 58 41.05 -22.14 -42.47
C GLU A 58 39.57 -21.71 -42.51
N PHE A 59 38.67 -22.65 -42.86
CA PHE A 59 37.24 -22.39 -42.85
C PHE A 59 36.67 -22.33 -41.43
N ILE A 60 37.11 -23.19 -40.49
CA ILE A 60 36.64 -23.13 -39.10
C ILE A 60 36.95 -21.75 -38.46
N LEU A 61 38.16 -21.22 -38.67
CA LEU A 61 38.58 -19.94 -38.09
C LEU A 61 37.72 -18.77 -38.61
N ASN A 62 37.44 -18.72 -39.91
CA ASN A 62 36.57 -17.71 -40.50
C ASN A 62 35.08 -17.85 -40.08
N TYR A 63 34.67 -19.03 -39.61
CA TYR A 63 33.33 -19.27 -39.08
C TYR A 63 33.20 -19.01 -37.57
N VAL A 64 34.28 -18.73 -36.84
CA VAL A 64 34.24 -18.47 -35.39
C VAL A 64 33.27 -17.33 -35.02
N PRO A 65 33.27 -16.16 -35.69
CA PRO A 65 32.30 -15.09 -35.41
C PRO A 65 30.85 -15.54 -35.59
N PHE A 66 30.60 -16.36 -36.61
CA PHE A 66 29.29 -16.92 -36.89
C PHE A 66 28.87 -17.96 -35.85
N ILE A 67 29.77 -18.88 -35.46
CA ILE A 67 29.52 -19.88 -34.41
C ILE A 67 29.25 -19.18 -33.06
N LEU A 68 30.02 -18.15 -32.73
CA LEU A 68 29.83 -17.38 -31.50
C LEU A 68 28.51 -16.61 -31.51
N GLY A 69 28.19 -15.96 -32.63
CA GLY A 69 26.91 -15.25 -32.82
C GLY A 69 25.70 -16.19 -32.74
N THR A 70 25.74 -17.32 -33.43
CA THR A 70 24.69 -18.35 -33.39
C THR A 70 24.56 -18.98 -32.01
N PHE A 71 25.68 -19.25 -31.32
CA PHE A 71 25.65 -19.74 -29.95
C PHE A 71 24.96 -18.73 -29.02
N ILE A 72 25.37 -17.47 -29.04
CA ILE A 72 24.81 -16.46 -28.13
C ILE A 72 23.34 -16.17 -28.43
N THR A 73 22.96 -16.07 -29.71
CA THR A 73 21.56 -15.92 -30.09
C THR A 73 20.72 -17.13 -29.71
N SER A 74 21.25 -18.35 -29.84
CA SER A 74 20.55 -19.57 -29.40
C SER A 74 20.33 -19.63 -27.89
N VAL A 75 21.35 -19.29 -27.09
CA VAL A 75 21.26 -19.24 -25.62
C VAL A 75 20.30 -18.14 -25.20
N ALA A 76 20.37 -16.97 -25.81
CA ALA A 76 19.47 -15.86 -25.54
C ALA A 76 18.01 -16.19 -25.90
N ALA A 77 17.78 -16.85 -27.03
CA ALA A 77 16.46 -17.29 -27.43
C ALA A 77 15.92 -18.39 -26.50
N LEU A 78 16.72 -19.37 -26.12
CA LEU A 78 16.31 -20.39 -25.16
C LEU A 78 15.94 -19.78 -23.80
N ALA A 79 16.78 -18.85 -23.31
CA ALA A 79 16.48 -18.09 -22.09
C ALA A 79 15.19 -17.27 -22.24
N GLY A 80 14.99 -16.63 -23.40
CA GLY A 80 13.77 -15.90 -23.75
C GLY A 80 12.52 -16.77 -23.72
N VAL A 81 12.56 -17.99 -24.27
CA VAL A 81 11.45 -18.96 -24.18
C VAL A 81 11.13 -19.32 -22.73
N ILE A 82 12.15 -19.65 -21.93
CA ILE A 82 11.96 -20.05 -20.52
C ILE A 82 11.35 -18.89 -19.72
N VAL A 83 11.91 -17.69 -19.84
CA VAL A 83 11.43 -16.49 -19.13
C VAL A 83 10.03 -16.10 -19.62
N GLY A 84 9.81 -16.11 -20.94
CA GLY A 84 8.54 -15.76 -21.57
C GLY A 84 7.40 -16.69 -21.15
N LEU A 85 7.63 -18.01 -21.15
CA LEU A 85 6.64 -18.99 -20.69
C LEU A 85 6.34 -18.83 -19.19
N ASN A 86 7.36 -18.59 -18.37
CA ASN A 86 7.16 -18.36 -16.94
C ASN A 86 6.29 -17.11 -16.68
N TRP A 87 6.54 -16.03 -17.42
CA TRP A 87 5.73 -14.81 -17.35
C TRP A 87 4.32 -15.00 -17.89
N LEU A 88 4.16 -15.74 -18.99
CA LEU A 88 2.85 -16.09 -19.54
C LEU A 88 2.02 -16.87 -18.51
N CYS A 89 2.56 -17.95 -17.96
CA CYS A 89 1.90 -18.75 -16.94
C CYS A 89 1.59 -17.93 -15.67
N SER A 90 2.52 -17.09 -15.23
CA SER A 90 2.33 -16.20 -14.07
C SER A 90 1.23 -15.16 -14.31
N GLY A 91 1.17 -14.58 -15.50
CA GLY A 91 0.13 -13.64 -15.92
C GLY A 91 -1.25 -14.29 -15.98
N LEU A 92 -1.36 -15.45 -16.62
CA LEU A 92 -2.60 -16.24 -16.67
C LEU A 92 -3.10 -16.64 -15.28
N LYS A 93 -2.19 -17.03 -14.37
CA LYS A 93 -2.53 -17.33 -12.97
C LYS A 93 -3.08 -16.11 -12.22
N GLN A 94 -2.67 -14.90 -12.57
CA GLN A 94 -3.21 -13.69 -11.98
C GLN A 94 -4.55 -13.28 -12.61
N MET A 95 -4.70 -13.49 -13.93
CA MET A 95 -5.95 -13.25 -14.66
C MET A 95 -7.09 -14.16 -14.20
N SER A 96 -6.80 -15.40 -13.80
CA SER A 96 -7.81 -16.34 -13.31
C SER A 96 -8.52 -15.89 -12.02
N ARG A 97 -7.93 -14.92 -11.28
CA ARG A 97 -8.52 -14.32 -10.08
C ARG A 97 -9.16 -12.98 -10.40
N LEU A 98 -10.30 -12.98 -11.11
CA LEU A 98 -11.01 -11.76 -11.52
C LEU A 98 -11.43 -10.86 -10.35
N ARG A 99 -11.81 -11.46 -9.22
CA ARG A 99 -12.21 -10.75 -8.00
C ARG A 99 -11.55 -11.40 -6.79
N VAL A 100 -11.17 -10.57 -5.83
CA VAL A 100 -10.66 -11.04 -4.55
C VAL A 100 -11.82 -11.02 -3.56
N ALA A 101 -12.10 -12.17 -2.94
CA ALA A 101 -13.11 -12.26 -1.90
C ALA A 101 -12.50 -11.73 -0.59
N LEU A 102 -13.10 -10.70 -0.02
CA LEU A 102 -12.82 -10.22 1.32
C LEU A 102 -13.82 -10.88 2.27
N ARG A 103 -13.36 -11.88 3.02
CA ARG A 103 -14.17 -12.50 4.09
C ARG A 103 -13.91 -11.81 5.42
N TRP A 104 -12.64 -11.58 5.73
CA TRP A 104 -12.20 -10.96 6.98
C TRP A 104 -11.15 -9.89 6.66
N PRO A 105 -11.44 -8.60 6.91
CA PRO A 105 -10.44 -7.56 6.76
C PRO A 105 -9.27 -7.76 7.71
N GLY A 106 -8.06 -7.35 7.35
CA GLY A 106 -6.95 -7.40 8.31
C GLY A 106 -7.18 -6.47 9.50
N GLU A 107 -6.57 -6.78 10.63
CA GLU A 107 -6.55 -5.89 11.80
C GLU A 107 -5.64 -4.68 11.56
N PHE A 108 -5.76 -3.65 12.38
CA PHE A 108 -4.80 -2.56 12.38
C PHE A 108 -3.45 -3.05 12.91
N TYR A 109 -2.34 -2.62 12.30
CA TYR A 109 -0.99 -3.02 12.71
C TYR A 109 -0.70 -2.67 14.17
N ARG A 110 -1.25 -1.56 14.66
CA ARG A 110 -1.16 -1.09 16.05
C ARG A 110 -2.47 -0.44 16.47
N PRO A 111 -3.44 -1.19 17.03
CA PRO A 111 -4.73 -0.63 17.41
C PRO A 111 -4.61 0.49 18.45
N GLU A 112 -3.57 0.47 19.30
CA GLU A 112 -3.30 1.53 20.27
C GLU A 112 -2.96 2.86 19.60
N THR A 113 -2.30 2.82 18.43
CA THR A 113 -2.02 4.06 17.68
C THR A 113 -3.27 4.64 17.05
N VAL A 114 -4.28 3.81 16.78
CA VAL A 114 -5.57 4.23 16.24
C VAL A 114 -6.38 4.91 17.34
N SER A 115 -6.47 4.32 18.53
CA SER A 115 -7.16 4.93 19.67
C SER A 115 -6.47 6.21 20.14
N LEU A 116 -5.14 6.23 20.21
CA LEU A 116 -4.38 7.46 20.49
C LEU A 116 -4.57 8.52 19.40
N GLY A 117 -4.60 8.12 18.12
CA GLY A 117 -4.85 9.05 17.02
C GLY A 117 -6.25 9.67 17.09
N LEU A 118 -7.25 8.88 17.49
CA LEU A 118 -8.60 9.36 17.78
C LEU A 118 -8.65 10.23 19.04
N LYS A 119 -7.80 10.06 20.04
CA LYS A 119 -7.75 10.95 21.22
C LYS A 119 -7.07 12.28 20.90
N GLU A 120 -5.87 12.20 20.33
CA GLU A 120 -5.00 13.35 20.09
C GLU A 120 -5.41 14.15 18.85
N GLY A 121 -6.20 13.57 17.94
CA GLY A 121 -6.47 14.16 16.62
C GLY A 121 -5.21 14.26 15.77
N ARG A 122 -4.26 13.33 15.96
CA ARG A 122 -2.95 13.31 15.29
C ARG A 122 -2.66 11.93 14.72
N LEU A 123 -2.10 11.91 13.52
CA LEU A 123 -1.73 10.67 12.82
C LEU A 123 -0.22 10.44 12.99
N ARG A 124 0.14 9.55 13.92
CA ARG A 124 1.56 9.20 14.19
C ARG A 124 2.27 8.53 13.01
N SER A 125 1.52 8.01 12.03
CA SER A 125 2.07 7.46 10.79
C SER A 125 2.88 8.48 9.98
N TYR A 126 2.65 9.79 10.18
CA TYR A 126 3.35 10.86 9.46
C TYR A 126 4.43 11.58 10.26
N ASP A 127 4.71 11.17 11.50
CA ASP A 127 5.74 11.83 12.33
C ASP A 127 7.16 11.62 11.78
N ARG A 128 7.35 10.60 10.94
CA ARG A 128 8.66 10.24 10.37
C ARG A 128 8.65 10.38 8.85
N ALA A 129 9.52 11.26 8.34
CA ALA A 129 9.77 11.34 6.90
C ALA A 129 10.39 10.03 6.37
N PRO A 130 10.03 9.56 5.16
CA PRO A 130 10.51 8.28 4.65
C PRO A 130 12.02 8.30 4.35
N SER A 131 12.60 9.46 4.04
CA SER A 131 14.04 9.59 3.76
C SER A 131 14.53 11.00 4.06
N LEU A 132 15.86 11.18 4.12
CA LEU A 132 16.47 12.50 4.27
C LEU A 132 16.10 13.45 3.11
N LEU A 133 16.03 12.94 1.87
CA LEU A 133 15.61 13.75 0.72
C LEU A 133 14.18 14.25 0.90
N PHE A 134 13.26 13.38 1.34
CA PHE A 134 11.87 13.78 1.60
C PHE A 134 11.72 14.63 2.86
N TYR A 135 12.63 14.51 3.83
CA TYR A 135 12.70 15.41 4.98
C TYR A 135 13.08 16.83 4.55
N LEU A 136 14.10 16.97 3.70
CA LEU A 136 14.51 18.26 3.12
C LEU A 136 13.43 18.81 2.19
N LEU A 137 12.89 17.98 1.31
CA LEU A 137 11.77 18.34 0.43
C LEU A 137 10.55 18.78 1.25
N GLY A 138 10.30 18.12 2.37
CA GLY A 138 9.25 18.46 3.33
C GLY A 138 9.42 19.83 4.01
N LYS A 139 10.58 20.49 3.88
CA LYS A 139 10.75 21.91 4.27
C LYS A 139 10.22 22.86 3.20
N VAL A 140 10.33 22.49 1.92
CA VAL A 140 9.88 23.29 0.78
C VAL A 140 8.43 23.00 0.42
N TRP A 141 8.05 21.72 0.45
CA TRP A 141 6.71 21.23 0.13
C TRP A 141 6.16 20.41 1.30
N GLN A 142 5.33 21.04 2.12
CA GLN A 142 4.80 20.43 3.35
C GLN A 142 4.09 19.09 3.12
N ASN A 143 3.48 18.88 1.95
CA ASN A 143 2.79 17.64 1.61
C ASN A 143 3.70 16.43 1.48
N ALA A 144 5.00 16.62 1.20
CA ALA A 144 5.97 15.53 1.10
C ALA A 144 6.19 14.78 2.43
N ARG A 145 5.74 15.36 3.56
CA ARG A 145 5.76 14.71 4.88
C ARG A 145 4.63 13.70 5.06
N TYR A 146 3.54 13.81 4.29
CA TYR A 146 2.33 13.00 4.49
C TYR A 146 2.29 11.72 3.64
N ILE A 147 3.42 11.06 3.45
CA ILE A 147 3.46 9.79 2.71
C ILE A 147 3.23 8.64 3.70
N SER A 148 2.21 7.81 3.47
CA SER A 148 1.93 6.64 4.33
C SER A 148 3.08 5.63 4.30
N GLU A 149 3.18 4.74 5.28
CA GLU A 149 4.34 3.86 5.43
C GLU A 149 4.48 2.88 4.25
N ILE A 150 3.36 2.38 3.70
CA ILE A 150 3.33 1.50 2.52
C ILE A 150 3.97 2.16 1.27
N PRO A 151 3.45 3.28 0.71
CA PRO A 151 4.12 3.97 -0.39
C PRO A 151 5.47 4.58 0.03
N GLY A 152 5.64 4.93 1.30
CA GLY A 152 6.91 5.41 1.87
C GLY A 152 8.01 4.37 1.79
N HIS A 153 7.70 3.08 1.91
CA HIS A 153 8.65 2.00 1.66
C HIS A 153 9.11 1.97 0.19
N ILE A 154 8.20 2.21 -0.75
CA ILE A 154 8.51 2.25 -2.19
C ILE A 154 9.36 3.48 -2.53
N VAL A 155 9.04 4.63 -1.94
CA VAL A 155 9.87 5.85 -2.05
C VAL A 155 11.28 5.60 -1.52
N ARG A 156 11.41 4.99 -0.32
CA ARG A 156 12.72 4.59 0.24
C ARG A 156 13.49 3.68 -0.70
N TRP A 157 12.81 2.70 -1.29
CA TRP A 157 13.43 1.78 -2.23
C TRP A 157 13.92 2.52 -3.49
N ASN A 158 13.12 3.42 -4.07
CA ASN A 158 13.53 4.24 -5.21
C ASN A 158 14.77 5.10 -4.88
N ILE A 159 14.82 5.72 -3.72
CA ILE A 159 15.96 6.57 -3.32
C ILE A 159 17.22 5.73 -3.09
N ARG A 160 17.09 4.58 -2.42
CA ARG A 160 18.21 3.63 -2.28
C ARG A 160 18.70 3.13 -3.63
N PHE A 161 17.79 2.91 -4.58
CA PHE A 161 18.14 2.55 -5.94
C PHE A 161 18.93 3.67 -6.63
N ILE A 162 18.55 4.94 -6.47
CA ILE A 162 19.29 6.08 -7.05
C ILE A 162 20.73 6.15 -6.50
N TRP A 163 20.90 5.95 -5.19
CA TRP A 163 22.25 5.91 -4.60
C TRP A 163 23.07 4.73 -5.12
N LYS A 164 22.46 3.54 -5.25
CA LYS A 164 23.13 2.37 -5.84
C LYS A 164 23.47 2.60 -7.30
N ALA A 165 22.57 3.22 -8.05
CA ALA A 165 22.76 3.57 -9.44
C ALA A 165 23.95 4.52 -9.58
N LEU A 166 24.02 5.58 -8.78
CA LEU A 166 25.16 6.51 -8.77
C LEU A 166 26.48 5.78 -8.50
N ALA A 167 26.52 4.89 -7.50
CA ALA A 167 27.70 4.10 -7.20
C ALA A 167 28.08 3.16 -8.37
N ILE A 168 27.10 2.50 -9.00
CA ILE A 168 27.31 1.67 -10.19
C ILE A 168 27.84 2.52 -11.35
N GLY A 169 27.33 3.74 -11.55
CA GLY A 169 27.81 4.66 -12.56
C GLY A 169 29.29 5.03 -12.38
N ILE A 170 29.71 5.25 -11.13
CA ILE A 170 31.13 5.48 -10.78
C ILE A 170 31.96 4.24 -11.11
N VAL A 171 31.49 3.04 -10.74
CA VAL A 171 32.18 1.78 -11.08
C VAL A 171 32.30 1.59 -12.58
N ILE A 172 31.22 1.80 -13.34
CA ILE A 172 31.22 1.74 -14.81
C ILE A 172 32.26 2.73 -15.37
N HIS A 173 32.33 3.94 -14.84
CA HIS A 173 33.32 4.93 -15.26
C HIS A 173 34.75 4.42 -15.11
N PHE A 174 35.10 3.90 -13.93
CA PHE A 174 36.45 3.36 -13.68
C PHE A 174 36.73 2.08 -14.48
N VAL A 175 35.74 1.22 -14.70
CA VAL A 175 35.88 0.02 -15.54
C VAL A 175 36.19 0.41 -16.98
N PHE A 176 35.42 1.33 -17.57
CA PHE A 176 35.69 1.80 -18.94
C PHE A 176 37.02 2.55 -19.03
N LYS A 177 37.37 3.35 -18.01
CA LYS A 177 38.70 3.98 -17.95
C LYS A 177 39.83 2.96 -17.86
N SER A 178 39.60 1.83 -17.20
CA SER A 178 40.56 0.72 -17.15
C SER A 178 40.64 -0.01 -18.48
N LEU A 179 39.49 -0.18 -19.15
CA LEU A 179 39.43 -0.76 -20.49
C LEU A 179 40.21 0.08 -21.51
N ASP A 180 40.27 1.42 -21.37
CA ASP A 180 41.11 2.29 -22.23
C ASP A 180 42.59 1.85 -22.27
N PHE A 181 43.10 1.20 -21.21
CA PHE A 181 44.48 0.70 -21.16
C PHE A 181 44.65 -0.69 -21.80
N LEU A 182 43.55 -1.41 -22.05
CA LEU A 182 43.58 -2.76 -22.60
C LEU A 182 44.26 -2.84 -23.98
N PRO A 183 44.03 -1.92 -24.95
CA PRO A 183 44.71 -1.97 -26.25
C PRO A 183 46.23 -1.81 -26.12
N LEU A 184 46.70 -0.95 -25.21
CA LEU A 184 48.13 -0.77 -24.92
C LEU A 184 48.74 -2.05 -24.35
N TYR A 185 48.03 -2.72 -23.45
CA TYR A 185 48.50 -3.98 -22.85
C TYR A 185 48.53 -5.13 -23.86
N LEU A 186 47.47 -5.28 -24.67
CA LEU A 186 47.38 -6.32 -25.69
C LEU A 186 48.42 -6.14 -26.81
N SER A 187 48.68 -4.90 -27.23
CA SER A 187 49.75 -4.60 -28.19
C SER A 187 51.14 -4.91 -27.62
N GLY A 188 51.38 -4.63 -26.34
CA GLY A 188 52.61 -5.02 -25.64
C GLY A 188 52.85 -6.53 -25.55
N LEU A 189 51.78 -7.34 -25.60
CA LEU A 189 51.84 -8.81 -25.65
C LEU A 189 51.98 -9.36 -27.08
N GLY A 190 52.05 -8.50 -28.10
CA GLY A 190 52.14 -8.92 -29.50
C GLY A 190 50.83 -9.43 -30.11
N LEU A 191 49.68 -9.19 -29.46
CA LEU A 191 48.35 -9.61 -29.93
C LEU A 191 47.72 -8.64 -30.95
N GLY A 192 48.50 -7.69 -31.48
CA GLY A 192 48.05 -6.70 -32.47
C GLY A 192 47.57 -5.37 -31.87
N SER A 193 47.39 -4.38 -32.74
CA SER A 193 46.88 -3.04 -32.42
C SER A 193 45.53 -2.81 -33.10
N GLY A 194 44.67 -1.96 -32.52
CA GLY A 194 43.39 -1.58 -33.15
C GLY A 194 42.14 -2.16 -32.49
N TYR A 195 42.24 -2.63 -31.24
CA TYR A 195 41.05 -2.97 -30.46
C TYR A 195 40.17 -1.74 -30.23
N MET A 196 38.90 -1.81 -30.66
CA MET A 196 37.93 -0.73 -30.48
C MET A 196 37.14 -0.93 -29.18
N ILE A 197 37.17 0.06 -28.30
CA ILE A 197 36.40 0.06 -27.05
C ILE A 197 35.13 0.90 -27.30
N PRO A 198 33.93 0.35 -27.06
CA PRO A 198 32.70 1.11 -27.22
C PRO A 198 32.56 2.16 -26.12
N SER A 199 31.78 3.20 -26.38
CA SER A 199 31.56 4.29 -25.43
C SER A 199 30.72 3.83 -24.22
N PRO A 200 31.02 4.29 -22.98
CA PRO A 200 30.17 4.05 -21.81
C PRO A 200 28.85 4.85 -21.81
N MET A 201 28.67 5.79 -22.74
CA MET A 201 27.52 6.70 -22.77
C MET A 201 26.14 6.03 -22.72
N PRO A 202 25.89 4.89 -23.42
CA PRO A 202 24.61 4.21 -23.33
C PRO A 202 24.24 3.77 -21.91
N PHE A 203 25.22 3.33 -21.11
CA PHE A 203 24.99 2.97 -19.70
C PHE A 203 24.63 4.18 -18.85
N TYR A 204 25.32 5.31 -19.03
CA TYR A 204 25.00 6.54 -18.31
C TYR A 204 23.60 7.04 -18.67
N ASN A 205 23.24 7.01 -19.95
CA ASN A 205 21.93 7.43 -20.42
C ASN A 205 20.82 6.54 -19.84
N LEU A 206 21.01 5.21 -19.87
CA LEU A 206 20.08 4.25 -19.29
C LEU A 206 19.90 4.47 -17.78
N LEU A 207 21.01 4.63 -17.06
CA LEU A 207 21.02 4.82 -15.61
C LEU A 207 20.40 6.16 -15.21
N ALA A 208 20.73 7.24 -15.92
CA ALA A 208 20.17 8.56 -15.71
C ALA A 208 18.66 8.56 -15.98
N ALA A 209 18.21 7.98 -17.10
CA ALA A 209 16.80 7.82 -17.41
C ALA A 209 16.07 7.02 -16.31
N ALA A 210 16.63 5.89 -15.87
CA ALA A 210 16.05 5.09 -14.80
C ALA A 210 15.95 5.88 -13.47
N CYS A 211 16.97 6.66 -13.11
CA CYS A 211 16.95 7.50 -11.92
C CYS A 211 15.87 8.58 -12.01
N VAL A 212 15.77 9.28 -13.14
CA VAL A 212 14.74 10.31 -13.37
C VAL A 212 13.34 9.70 -13.28
N LEU A 213 13.10 8.56 -13.92
CA LEU A 213 11.81 7.87 -13.87
C LEU A 213 11.45 7.41 -12.45
N LYS A 214 12.42 6.88 -11.69
CA LYS A 214 12.22 6.50 -10.27
C LYS A 214 11.91 7.71 -9.39
N LEU A 215 12.51 8.87 -9.66
CA LEU A 215 12.18 10.13 -8.98
C LEU A 215 10.76 10.59 -9.33
N ILE A 216 10.40 10.59 -10.61
CA ILE A 216 9.03 10.94 -11.05
C ILE A 216 8.00 10.06 -10.33
N ILE A 217 8.21 8.74 -10.30
CA ILE A 217 7.33 7.82 -9.56
C ILE A 217 7.27 8.18 -8.08
N ALA A 218 8.41 8.47 -7.44
CA ALA A 218 8.43 8.87 -6.03
C ALA A 218 7.65 10.17 -5.78
N PHE A 219 7.72 11.15 -6.69
CA PHE A 219 6.95 12.38 -6.60
C PHE A 219 5.44 12.16 -6.83
N THR A 220 5.05 11.27 -7.76
CA THR A 220 3.64 10.95 -7.98
C THR A 220 2.97 10.25 -6.79
N LEU A 221 3.75 9.71 -5.84
CA LEU A 221 3.25 9.12 -4.60
C LEU A 221 3.01 10.16 -3.49
N ILE A 222 3.43 11.41 -3.67
CA ILE A 222 3.14 12.50 -2.73
C ILE A 222 1.65 12.82 -2.82
N PRO A 223 0.91 12.81 -1.70
CA PRO A 223 -0.49 13.19 -1.73
C PRO A 223 -0.64 14.67 -2.05
N LEU A 224 -1.56 14.98 -2.97
CA LEU A 224 -1.87 16.37 -3.33
C LEU A 224 -2.61 17.12 -2.21
N LYS A 225 -3.37 16.38 -1.39
CA LYS A 225 -4.15 16.91 -0.26
C LYS A 225 -3.58 16.37 1.05
N LYS A 226 -3.45 17.25 2.05
CA LYS A 226 -3.11 16.85 3.42
C LYS A 226 -4.16 15.83 3.93
N PRO A 227 -3.73 14.67 4.46
CA PRO A 227 -4.66 13.72 5.04
C PRO A 227 -5.41 14.38 6.20
N GLY A 228 -6.72 14.17 6.24
CA GLY A 228 -7.53 14.61 7.37
C GLY A 228 -7.03 13.94 8.65
N ALA A 229 -6.96 14.72 9.73
CA ALA A 229 -6.84 14.20 11.09
C ALA A 229 -8.00 14.74 11.95
N SER A 230 -9.13 15.00 11.30
CA SER A 230 -10.30 15.56 11.97
C SER A 230 -11.08 14.45 12.66
N ARG A 231 -11.63 14.79 13.81
CA ARG A 231 -12.44 13.92 14.64
C ARG A 231 -13.53 14.74 15.29
N GLU A 232 -14.61 14.08 15.64
CA GLU A 232 -15.60 14.61 16.57
C GLU A 232 -15.24 14.15 17.98
N MET A 233 -15.37 15.07 18.93
CA MET A 233 -15.29 14.78 20.36
C MET A 233 -16.63 15.10 20.96
N ASP A 234 -17.08 14.23 21.84
CA ASP A 234 -18.15 14.58 22.73
C ASP A 234 -17.88 13.97 24.11
N SER A 235 -18.32 14.64 25.15
CA SER A 235 -18.14 14.20 26.52
C SER A 235 -19.47 14.25 27.24
N MET A 236 -19.83 13.14 27.87
CA MET A 236 -21.06 13.00 28.62
C MET A 236 -20.69 12.44 29.98
N ILE A 237 -21.13 13.13 31.04
CA ILE A 237 -21.02 12.55 32.38
C ILE A 237 -22.11 11.50 32.51
N VAL A 238 -21.70 10.28 32.87
CA VAL A 238 -22.62 9.16 33.07
C VAL A 238 -22.59 8.80 34.54
N GLU A 239 -23.62 9.21 35.25
CA GLU A 239 -23.90 8.66 36.57
C GLU A 239 -24.80 7.43 36.39
N GLY A 240 -24.52 6.36 37.13
CA GLY A 240 -25.26 5.12 36.98
C GLY A 240 -25.13 4.19 38.18
N ARG A 241 -26.07 3.25 38.31
CA ARG A 241 -25.96 2.14 39.25
C ARG A 241 -25.36 0.93 38.52
N GLY A 242 -24.29 0.35 39.07
CA GLY A 242 -23.63 -0.83 38.52
C GLY A 242 -22.27 -0.56 37.89
N HIS A 243 -21.60 -1.66 37.50
CA HIS A 243 -20.22 -1.64 37.04
C HIS A 243 -20.10 -1.10 35.59
N PRO A 244 -19.04 -0.32 35.24
CA PRO A 244 -18.85 0.24 33.89
C PRO A 244 -18.81 -0.79 32.76
N SER A 245 -18.54 -2.06 33.07
CA SER A 245 -18.61 -3.15 32.09
C SER A 245 -19.99 -3.31 31.46
N LEU A 246 -21.07 -2.98 32.17
CA LEU A 246 -22.43 -2.99 31.62
C LEU A 246 -22.60 -1.92 30.58
N PHE A 247 -22.14 -0.70 30.87
CA PHE A 247 -22.12 0.39 29.91
C PHE A 247 -21.39 -0.03 28.62
N PHE A 248 -20.17 -0.59 28.72
CA PHE A 248 -19.44 -1.04 27.54
C PHE A 248 -20.12 -2.19 26.79
N SER A 249 -20.79 -3.11 27.49
CA SER A 249 -21.48 -4.23 26.85
C SER A 249 -22.75 -3.77 26.12
N LEU A 250 -23.49 -2.82 26.69
CA LEU A 250 -24.63 -2.18 26.03
C LEU A 250 -24.18 -1.32 24.86
N LEU A 251 -23.06 -0.61 25.00
CA LEU A 251 -22.47 0.18 23.92
C LEU A 251 -22.06 -0.71 22.75
N GLU A 252 -21.45 -1.86 23.03
CA GLU A 252 -21.07 -2.84 22.02
C GLU A 252 -22.29 -3.42 21.30
N GLU A 253 -23.36 -3.73 22.03
CA GLU A 253 -24.61 -4.23 21.46
C GLU A 253 -25.33 -3.14 20.64
N GLY A 254 -25.44 -1.92 21.18
CA GLY A 254 -26.00 -0.75 20.50
C GLY A 254 -25.19 -0.35 19.27
N SER A 255 -23.88 -0.63 19.25
CA SER A 255 -23.02 -0.33 18.11
C SER A 255 -23.42 -1.08 16.84
N LYS A 256 -24.24 -2.14 16.92
CA LYS A 256 -24.76 -2.85 15.74
C LYS A 256 -25.46 -1.95 14.73
N ILE A 257 -25.87 -0.74 15.10
CA ILE A 257 -26.35 0.29 14.16
C ILE A 257 -25.30 0.68 13.09
N PHE A 258 -24.00 0.53 13.41
CA PHE A 258 -22.88 0.78 12.48
C PHE A 258 -22.51 -0.45 11.63
N ALA A 259 -23.13 -1.61 11.90
CA ALA A 259 -22.78 -2.85 11.24
C ALA A 259 -23.11 -2.78 9.74
N HIS A 260 -22.14 -3.14 8.90
CA HIS A 260 -22.38 -3.27 7.47
C HIS A 260 -23.16 -4.56 7.22
N LYS A 261 -24.15 -4.53 6.32
CA LYS A 261 -25.11 -5.62 6.06
C LYS A 261 -24.44 -7.02 6.07
N GLY A 262 -24.78 -7.83 7.07
CA GLY A 262 -24.29 -9.21 7.23
C GLY A 262 -22.95 -9.37 7.95
N PHE A 263 -22.25 -8.29 8.28
CA PHE A 263 -20.96 -8.31 8.96
C PHE A 263 -21.04 -7.62 10.33
N SER A 264 -20.56 -8.29 11.38
CA SER A 264 -20.48 -7.71 12.72
C SER A 264 -19.38 -6.64 12.81
N ASN A 265 -19.58 -5.66 13.70
CA ASN A 265 -18.52 -4.73 14.07
C ASN A 265 -17.36 -5.45 14.76
N ARG A 266 -16.20 -4.82 14.71
CA ARG A 266 -15.02 -5.22 15.46
C ARG A 266 -14.95 -4.42 16.74
N ILE A 267 -14.67 -5.11 17.83
CA ILE A 267 -14.63 -4.53 19.16
C ILE A 267 -13.27 -4.86 19.76
N SER A 268 -12.61 -3.85 20.31
CA SER A 268 -11.34 -4.00 21.02
C SER A 268 -11.37 -3.20 22.31
N ARG A 269 -11.41 -3.90 23.45
CA ARG A 269 -11.36 -3.28 24.79
C ARG A 269 -9.93 -3.02 25.22
N SER A 270 -9.65 -1.84 25.73
CA SER A 270 -8.37 -1.53 26.38
C SER A 270 -8.32 -2.15 27.77
N ARG A 271 -7.10 -2.41 28.27
CA ARG A 271 -6.92 -2.78 29.66
C ARG A 271 -7.22 -1.58 30.58
N PRO A 272 -7.74 -1.81 31.79
CA PRO A 272 -7.89 -0.76 32.79
C PRO A 272 -6.50 -0.19 33.15
N VAL A 273 -6.39 1.14 33.16
CA VAL A 273 -5.18 1.87 33.54
C VAL A 273 -5.51 2.82 34.68
N VAL A 274 -4.71 2.80 35.76
CA VAL A 274 -4.86 3.77 36.84
C VAL A 274 -4.12 5.05 36.43
N CYS A 275 -4.83 6.16 36.43
CA CYS A 275 -4.31 7.49 36.12
C CYS A 275 -3.56 8.08 37.33
N GLU A 276 -2.81 9.16 37.10
CA GLU A 276 -2.02 9.82 38.15
C GLU A 276 -2.88 10.41 39.28
N ASP A 277 -4.13 10.74 38.97
CA ASP A 277 -5.15 11.21 39.92
C ASP A 277 -5.83 10.07 40.70
N GLY A 278 -5.40 8.82 40.52
CA GLY A 278 -5.94 7.66 41.23
C GLY A 278 -7.21 7.06 40.62
N GLU A 279 -7.83 7.76 39.66
CA GLU A 279 -8.97 7.23 38.91
C GLU A 279 -8.54 6.12 37.95
N THR A 280 -9.47 5.24 37.59
CA THR A 280 -9.22 4.19 36.61
C THR A 280 -9.86 4.56 35.28
N LEU A 281 -9.13 4.31 34.18
CA LEU A 281 -9.55 4.56 32.81
C LEU A 281 -9.69 3.24 32.06
N ILE A 282 -10.84 3.05 31.42
CA ILE A 282 -11.16 1.90 30.55
C ILE A 282 -11.70 2.46 29.25
N GLY A 283 -11.40 1.84 28.11
CA GLY A 283 -12.02 2.23 26.85
C GLY A 283 -12.29 1.07 25.92
N THR A 284 -13.18 1.30 24.97
CA THR A 284 -13.56 0.35 23.93
C THR A 284 -13.48 1.05 22.58
N LEU A 285 -12.75 0.43 21.65
CA LEU A 285 -12.74 0.80 20.24
C LEU A 285 -13.73 -0.08 19.49
N VAL A 286 -14.69 0.54 18.81
CA VAL A 286 -15.60 -0.10 17.89
C VAL A 286 -15.26 0.34 16.47
N GLU A 287 -15.11 -0.62 15.56
CA GLU A 287 -14.88 -0.40 14.15
C GLU A 287 -15.99 -1.08 13.33
N SER A 288 -16.60 -0.33 12.40
CA SER A 288 -17.50 -0.90 11.39
C SER A 288 -16.72 -1.62 10.28
N PHE A 289 -17.40 -2.48 9.53
CA PHE A 289 -16.75 -3.22 8.45
C PHE A 289 -16.08 -2.26 7.44
N PRO A 290 -14.79 -2.44 7.11
CA PRO A 290 -14.08 -1.56 6.19
C PRO A 290 -14.59 -1.69 4.76
N GLU A 291 -15.11 -0.58 4.24
CA GLU A 291 -15.56 -0.46 2.86
C GLU A 291 -14.39 -0.07 1.95
N TYR A 292 -14.29 -0.72 0.79
CA TYR A 292 -13.23 -0.42 -0.16
C TYR A 292 -13.42 0.94 -0.84
N ILE A 293 -12.36 1.74 -0.88
CA ILE A 293 -12.33 3.03 -1.59
C ILE A 293 -11.22 3.05 -2.66
N LYS A 294 -11.39 3.91 -3.67
CA LYS A 294 -10.41 4.03 -4.77
C LYS A 294 -9.05 4.48 -4.23
N THR A 295 -7.99 3.81 -4.69
CA THR A 295 -6.61 4.08 -4.30
C THR A 295 -5.98 5.22 -5.11
N SER A 296 -5.17 6.07 -4.45
CA SER A 296 -4.42 7.16 -5.08
C SER A 296 -3.15 6.69 -5.80
N SER A 297 -2.62 5.50 -5.46
CA SER A 297 -1.39 4.94 -6.04
C SER A 297 -1.49 4.49 -7.49
N ARG A 298 -2.69 4.51 -8.08
CA ARG A 298 -2.95 3.94 -9.42
C ARG A 298 -2.14 4.58 -10.53
N ALA A 299 -1.98 5.91 -10.52
CA ALA A 299 -1.21 6.61 -11.55
C ALA A 299 0.27 6.17 -11.54
N ALA A 300 0.89 6.16 -10.36
CA ALA A 300 2.27 5.70 -10.18
C ALA A 300 2.44 4.23 -10.58
N ALA A 301 1.44 3.38 -10.28
CA ALA A 301 1.44 1.97 -10.65
C ALA A 301 1.38 1.76 -12.16
N LEU A 302 0.48 2.50 -12.85
CA LEU A 302 0.33 2.45 -14.30
C LEU A 302 1.58 2.97 -15.01
N LEU A 303 2.15 4.09 -14.53
CA LEU A 303 3.39 4.63 -15.07
C LEU A 303 4.54 3.61 -14.96
N SER A 304 4.70 3.01 -13.77
CA SER A 304 5.70 1.97 -13.53
C SER A 304 5.47 0.75 -14.44
N LEU A 305 4.21 0.36 -14.65
CA LEU A 305 3.86 -0.76 -15.52
C LEU A 305 4.23 -0.50 -16.98
N CYS A 306 3.85 0.66 -17.51
CA CYS A 306 4.15 1.04 -18.89
C CYS A 306 5.66 1.14 -19.13
N ILE A 307 6.38 1.85 -18.25
CA ILE A 307 7.85 1.98 -18.34
C ILE A 307 8.51 0.61 -18.28
N GLY A 308 8.13 -0.22 -17.30
CA GLY A 308 8.69 -1.55 -17.13
C GLY A 308 8.45 -2.44 -18.35
N ALA A 309 7.22 -2.47 -18.87
CA ALA A 309 6.87 -3.26 -20.04
C ALA A 309 7.65 -2.81 -21.29
N VAL A 310 7.76 -1.49 -21.54
CA VAL A 310 8.50 -0.95 -22.69
C VAL A 310 9.99 -1.29 -22.58
N MET A 311 10.62 -1.10 -21.42
CA MET A 311 12.03 -1.42 -21.23
C MET A 311 12.32 -2.91 -21.44
N ILE A 312 11.46 -3.79 -20.94
CA ILE A 312 11.62 -5.23 -21.15
C ILE A 312 11.43 -5.57 -22.63
N LEU A 313 10.39 -5.04 -23.26
CA LEU A 313 10.10 -5.29 -24.67
C LEU A 313 11.26 -4.86 -25.56
N VAL A 314 11.74 -3.63 -25.39
CA VAL A 314 12.87 -3.08 -26.15
C VAL A 314 14.14 -3.89 -25.89
N GLY A 315 14.45 -4.20 -24.63
CA GLY A 315 15.63 -4.99 -24.28
C GLY A 315 15.63 -6.38 -24.91
N PHE A 316 14.51 -7.11 -24.85
CA PHE A 316 14.39 -8.40 -25.54
C PHE A 316 14.43 -8.25 -27.06
N LEU A 317 13.76 -7.25 -27.63
CA LEU A 317 13.77 -7.01 -29.06
C LEU A 317 15.20 -6.74 -29.55
N GLN A 318 15.98 -5.94 -28.81
CA GLN A 318 17.39 -5.67 -29.14
C GLN A 318 18.27 -6.91 -29.06
N VAL A 319 18.06 -7.79 -28.07
CA VAL A 319 18.80 -9.07 -27.96
C VAL A 319 18.42 -10.02 -29.09
N ILE A 320 17.12 -10.14 -29.40
CA ILE A 320 16.59 -11.05 -30.43
C ILE A 320 16.94 -10.55 -31.84
N LEU A 321 16.93 -9.23 -32.06
CA LEU A 321 17.25 -8.61 -33.36
C LEU A 321 18.74 -8.32 -33.56
N MET A 322 19.57 -8.60 -32.56
CA MET A 322 21.02 -8.40 -32.64
C MET A 322 21.61 -9.25 -33.77
N GLN A 323 22.04 -8.60 -34.84
CA GLN A 323 22.74 -9.25 -35.95
C GLN A 323 24.11 -8.60 -36.10
N TYR A 324 25.16 -9.36 -35.77
CA TYR A 324 26.54 -8.95 -36.01
C TYR A 324 26.97 -9.37 -37.42
N PRO A 325 27.75 -8.54 -38.11
CA PRO A 325 28.34 -8.90 -39.40
C PRO A 325 29.35 -10.03 -39.19
N SER A 326 28.86 -11.28 -39.25
CA SER A 326 29.65 -12.49 -38.98
C SER A 326 30.17 -13.17 -40.26
N PHE A 327 29.64 -12.79 -41.43
CA PHE A 327 30.01 -13.37 -42.72
C PHE A 327 30.86 -12.45 -43.61
N SER A 328 30.94 -11.15 -43.31
CA SER A 328 31.57 -10.15 -44.17
C SER A 328 32.92 -9.66 -43.66
N VAL A 329 33.41 -10.20 -42.55
CA VAL A 329 34.58 -9.70 -41.81
C VAL A 329 35.46 -10.88 -41.43
N SER A 330 36.79 -10.73 -41.55
CA SER A 330 37.74 -11.76 -41.11
C SER A 330 37.65 -11.98 -39.59
N TYR A 331 38.06 -13.16 -39.10
CA TYR A 331 37.98 -13.46 -37.67
C TYR A 331 38.82 -12.48 -36.83
N GLU A 332 39.98 -12.05 -37.33
CA GLU A 332 40.87 -11.08 -36.66
C GLU A 332 40.19 -9.71 -36.53
N GLU A 333 39.66 -9.17 -37.63
CA GLU A 333 38.91 -7.91 -37.63
C GLU A 333 37.67 -7.99 -36.73
N PHE A 334 36.99 -9.14 -36.68
CA PHE A 334 35.86 -9.34 -35.77
C PHE A 334 36.28 -9.24 -34.30
N PHE A 335 37.37 -9.91 -33.91
CA PHE A 335 37.86 -9.85 -32.54
C PHE A 335 38.38 -8.46 -32.15
N HIS A 336 39.01 -7.74 -33.08
CA HIS A 336 39.51 -6.38 -32.82
C HIS A 336 38.39 -5.33 -32.76
N LEU A 337 37.40 -5.39 -33.65
CA LEU A 337 36.41 -4.33 -33.80
C LEU A 337 35.10 -4.59 -33.06
N TYR A 338 34.62 -5.84 -33.02
CA TYR A 338 33.24 -6.14 -32.64
C TYR A 338 33.09 -6.94 -31.34
N SER A 339 34.10 -7.69 -30.90
CA SER A 339 33.98 -8.57 -29.72
C SER A 339 33.59 -7.83 -28.43
N MET A 340 34.24 -6.69 -28.15
CA MET A 340 33.95 -5.89 -26.96
C MET A 340 32.62 -5.15 -27.05
N SER A 341 32.26 -4.62 -28.23
CA SER A 341 30.94 -4.04 -28.49
C SER A 341 29.85 -5.07 -28.21
N MET A 342 30.03 -6.29 -28.70
CA MET A 342 29.08 -7.38 -28.53
C MET A 342 28.82 -7.72 -27.06
N VAL A 343 29.87 -7.87 -26.25
CA VAL A 343 29.72 -8.11 -24.80
C VAL A 343 29.01 -6.93 -24.13
N ILE A 344 29.40 -5.70 -24.46
CA ILE A 344 28.86 -4.50 -23.84
C ILE A 344 27.39 -4.26 -24.21
N ASP A 345 27.02 -4.48 -25.45
CA ASP A 345 25.64 -4.34 -25.91
C ASP A 345 24.74 -5.41 -25.29
N ILE A 346 25.23 -6.66 -25.12
CA ILE A 346 24.51 -7.70 -24.37
C ILE A 346 24.30 -7.27 -22.91
N LEU A 347 25.35 -6.79 -22.24
CA LEU A 347 25.25 -6.31 -20.85
C LEU A 347 24.29 -5.13 -20.72
N LEU A 348 24.27 -4.21 -21.69
CA LEU A 348 23.36 -3.08 -21.74
C LEU A 348 21.90 -3.56 -21.87
N ASN A 349 21.62 -4.46 -22.81
CA ASN A 349 20.27 -4.97 -23.04
C ASN A 349 19.76 -5.79 -21.84
N VAL A 350 20.61 -6.64 -21.25
CA VAL A 350 20.27 -7.37 -20.02
C VAL A 350 20.01 -6.39 -18.87
N SER A 351 20.82 -5.34 -18.72
CA SER A 351 20.59 -4.29 -17.73
C SER A 351 19.24 -3.59 -17.95
N MET A 352 18.88 -3.28 -19.20
CA MET A 352 17.57 -2.70 -19.53
C MET A 352 16.42 -3.62 -19.14
N ILE A 353 16.52 -4.93 -19.41
CA ILE A 353 15.52 -5.93 -19.00
C ILE A 353 15.40 -6.00 -17.48
N LEU A 354 16.51 -6.03 -16.74
CA LEU A 354 16.52 -6.09 -15.28
C LEU A 354 15.92 -4.84 -14.64
N LEU A 355 16.22 -3.67 -15.19
CA LEU A 355 15.61 -2.40 -14.77
C LEU A 355 14.11 -2.38 -15.06
N GLY A 356 13.71 -2.82 -16.25
CA GLY A 356 12.31 -2.96 -16.62
C GLY A 356 11.55 -3.90 -15.68
N LYS A 357 12.16 -5.04 -15.31
CA LYS A 357 11.62 -5.96 -14.29
C LYS A 357 11.47 -5.27 -12.93
N SER A 358 12.43 -4.46 -12.50
CA SER A 358 12.31 -3.69 -11.26
C SER A 358 11.11 -2.74 -11.27
N PHE A 359 10.81 -2.09 -12.40
CA PHE A 359 9.60 -1.27 -12.55
C PHE A 359 8.32 -2.12 -12.56
N MET A 360 8.32 -3.29 -13.19
CA MET A 360 7.19 -4.24 -13.14
C MET A 360 6.90 -4.71 -11.71
N ASP A 361 7.94 -5.09 -10.95
CA ASP A 361 7.79 -5.52 -9.55
C ASP A 361 7.23 -4.39 -8.68
N GLN A 362 7.66 -3.14 -8.92
CA GLN A 362 7.11 -1.95 -8.27
C GLN A 362 5.65 -1.69 -8.67
N ALA A 363 5.31 -1.83 -9.95
CA ALA A 363 3.94 -1.68 -10.43
C ALA A 363 3.02 -2.70 -9.74
N ARG A 364 3.45 -3.96 -9.64
CA ARG A 364 2.72 -5.01 -8.91
C ARG A 364 2.49 -4.63 -7.45
N ALA A 365 3.54 -4.17 -6.76
CA ALA A 365 3.43 -3.76 -5.36
C ALA A 365 2.45 -2.59 -5.16
N LEU A 366 2.49 -1.60 -6.06
CA LEU A 366 1.57 -0.45 -6.02
C LEU A 366 0.12 -0.83 -6.37
N MET A 367 -0.08 -1.73 -7.33
CA MET A 367 -1.41 -2.24 -7.69
C MET A 367 -2.02 -3.13 -6.61
N SER A 368 -1.20 -3.81 -5.81
CA SER A 368 -1.70 -4.62 -4.70
C SER A 368 -2.20 -3.80 -3.51
N VAL A 369 -1.92 -2.50 -3.44
CA VAL A 369 -2.40 -1.66 -2.32
C VAL A 369 -3.92 -1.49 -2.41
N TYR A 370 -4.61 -1.84 -1.33
CA TYR A 370 -6.03 -1.61 -1.10
C TYR A 370 -6.20 -0.52 -0.06
N LYS A 371 -7.22 0.33 -0.26
CA LYS A 371 -7.58 1.39 0.66
C LYS A 371 -9.01 1.17 1.13
N PHE A 372 -9.21 1.37 2.43
CA PHE A 372 -10.45 1.10 3.11
C PHE A 372 -10.91 2.31 3.90
N ARG A 373 -12.22 2.45 4.03
CA ARG A 373 -12.89 3.41 4.90
C ARG A 373 -13.71 2.64 5.93
N SER A 374 -13.50 2.88 7.20
CA SER A 374 -14.32 2.32 8.28
C SER A 374 -14.78 3.43 9.23
N SER A 375 -15.91 3.24 9.88
CA SER A 375 -16.36 4.11 10.96
C SER A 375 -15.70 3.64 12.24
N LEU A 376 -15.02 4.55 12.94
CA LEU A 376 -14.44 4.29 14.24
C LEU A 376 -15.16 5.07 15.33
N VAL A 377 -15.48 4.37 16.41
CA VAL A 377 -16.01 4.94 17.64
C VAL A 377 -15.13 4.45 18.78
N TYR A 378 -14.36 5.35 19.37
CA TYR A 378 -13.60 5.06 20.58
C TYR A 378 -14.29 5.73 21.76
N VAL A 379 -14.58 4.94 22.79
CA VAL A 379 -15.23 5.41 24.01
C VAL A 379 -14.34 5.13 25.18
N GLU A 380 -14.06 6.13 26.01
CA GLU A 380 -13.37 5.95 27.29
C GLU A 380 -14.28 6.34 28.44
N ALA A 381 -14.22 5.54 29.51
CA ALA A 381 -14.82 5.83 30.79
C ALA A 381 -13.71 6.04 31.81
N LYS A 382 -13.78 7.13 32.57
CA LYS A 382 -12.83 7.49 33.62
C LYS A 382 -13.59 7.77 34.92
N GLY A 383 -13.19 7.13 36.00
CA GLY A 383 -13.80 7.35 37.31
C GLY A 383 -13.17 6.48 38.40
N GLU A 384 -13.72 6.58 39.60
CA GLU A 384 -13.31 5.75 40.74
C GLU A 384 -13.94 4.36 40.64
N PHE A 385 -13.17 3.38 40.18
CA PHE A 385 -13.59 1.98 40.16
C PHE A 385 -12.92 1.25 41.33
N GLU A 386 -13.70 0.59 42.19
CA GLU A 386 -13.10 -0.26 43.23
C GLU A 386 -12.34 -1.44 42.59
N ARG A 387 -11.02 -1.51 42.83
CA ARG A 387 -10.10 -2.56 42.31
C ARG A 387 -10.57 -4.00 42.53
N LYS A 388 -11.42 -4.26 43.53
CA LYS A 388 -11.93 -5.61 43.83
C LYS A 388 -12.87 -6.18 42.77
N VAL A 389 -13.38 -5.35 41.84
CA VAL A 389 -14.44 -5.72 40.87
C VAL A 389 -13.92 -5.97 39.45
N LEU A 390 -12.63 -5.72 39.17
CA LEU A 390 -12.01 -5.98 37.86
C LEU A 390 -11.15 -7.24 37.91
N PRO A 391 -11.71 -8.46 37.80
CA PRO A 391 -10.87 -9.63 37.59
C PRO A 391 -10.20 -9.53 36.21
N ASP A 392 -8.90 -9.83 36.16
CA ASP A 392 -8.20 -10.11 34.91
C ASP A 392 -9.02 -11.13 34.10
N LEU A 393 -9.64 -10.69 33.00
CA LEU A 393 -10.55 -11.46 32.15
C LEU A 393 -9.81 -12.53 31.32
N LYS A 394 -9.09 -13.43 32.01
CA LYS A 394 -8.51 -14.65 31.42
C LYS A 394 -9.31 -15.92 31.72
N GLY A 395 -10.43 -15.82 32.42
CA GLY A 395 -11.30 -16.95 32.73
C GLY A 395 -12.78 -16.60 32.61
N ILE A 396 -13.61 -17.60 32.32
CA ILE A 396 -15.07 -17.53 32.36
C ILE A 396 -15.47 -17.30 33.82
N VAL A 397 -15.50 -16.04 34.24
CA VAL A 397 -16.08 -15.64 35.52
C VAL A 397 -17.57 -15.45 35.28
N SER A 398 -18.41 -16.13 36.07
CA SER A 398 -19.86 -16.03 35.97
C SER A 398 -20.32 -14.58 36.11
N ALA A 399 -21.24 -14.15 35.23
CA ALA A 399 -21.78 -12.79 35.19
C ALA A 399 -22.36 -12.32 36.54
N GLU A 400 -22.78 -13.25 37.39
CA GLU A 400 -23.33 -13.03 38.72
C GLU A 400 -22.34 -12.43 39.73
N ARG A 401 -21.01 -12.65 39.58
CA ARG A 401 -20.01 -12.05 40.49
C ARG A 401 -19.57 -10.64 40.10
N LEU A 402 -19.83 -10.21 38.87
CA LEU A 402 -19.56 -8.85 38.37
C LEU A 402 -20.70 -7.87 38.69
N PHE A 403 -21.85 -8.38 39.12
CA PHE A 403 -23.08 -7.62 39.28
C PHE A 403 -23.35 -7.40 40.78
N ASN A 404 -22.75 -6.36 41.37
CA ASN A 404 -23.28 -5.81 42.61
C ASN A 404 -24.14 -4.58 42.25
N PRO A 405 -25.47 -4.72 42.13
CA PRO A 405 -26.37 -3.65 41.70
C PRO A 405 -26.45 -2.48 42.71
N LEU A 406 -25.87 -2.65 43.90
CA LEU A 406 -25.85 -1.66 44.97
C LEU A 406 -24.68 -0.67 44.86
N ILE A 407 -23.66 -0.96 44.05
CA ILE A 407 -22.52 -0.06 43.87
C ILE A 407 -22.94 1.08 42.94
N LYS A 408 -23.00 2.29 43.49
CA LYS A 408 -23.13 3.52 42.73
C LYS A 408 -21.73 3.95 42.28
N CYS A 409 -21.53 4.03 40.98
CA CYS A 409 -20.29 4.53 40.40
C CYS A 409 -20.65 5.70 39.47
N ALA A 410 -20.05 6.85 39.71
CA ALA A 410 -20.08 7.98 38.78
C ALA A 410 -18.81 7.89 37.91
N PHE A 411 -18.97 7.99 36.60
CA PHE A 411 -17.83 8.02 35.70
C PHE A 411 -18.09 8.94 34.51
N ASN A 412 -17.04 9.62 34.08
CA ASN A 412 -17.11 10.46 32.89
C ASN A 412 -16.86 9.61 31.66
N VAL A 413 -17.74 9.71 30.67
CA VAL A 413 -17.59 9.02 29.39
C VAL A 413 -17.25 10.02 28.30
N ARG A 414 -16.19 9.75 27.55
CA ARG A 414 -15.80 10.53 26.37
C ARG A 414 -15.90 9.68 25.12
N TYR A 415 -16.54 10.24 24.11
CA TYR A 415 -16.72 9.65 22.79
C TYR A 415 -15.80 10.36 21.80
N PHE A 416 -15.07 9.57 21.04
CA PHE A 416 -14.19 10.02 19.96
C PHE A 416 -14.60 9.29 18.68
N THR A 417 -15.00 10.05 17.67
CA THR A 417 -15.58 9.46 16.46
C THR A 417 -14.98 10.05 15.20
N ALA A 418 -14.67 9.17 14.24
CA ALA A 418 -14.17 9.56 12.93
C ALA A 418 -14.36 8.41 11.92
N GLU A 419 -14.47 8.75 10.65
CA GLU A 419 -14.23 7.82 9.56
C GLU A 419 -12.73 7.64 9.38
N ALA A 420 -12.24 6.42 9.63
CA ALA A 420 -10.87 6.06 9.42
C ALA A 420 -10.62 5.62 7.99
N VAL A 421 -9.57 6.18 7.41
CA VAL A 421 -9.03 5.78 6.13
C VAL A 421 -7.78 4.96 6.38
N SER A 422 -7.75 3.73 5.87
CA SER A 422 -6.66 2.79 6.09
C SER A 422 -6.16 2.13 4.81
N GLU A 423 -4.91 1.69 4.80
CA GLU A 423 -4.26 1.05 3.64
C GLU A 423 -3.67 -0.32 4.01
N ALA A 424 -3.72 -1.29 3.08
CA ALA A 424 -3.11 -2.60 3.22
C ALA A 424 -2.58 -3.13 1.90
N ILE A 425 -1.55 -3.99 1.94
CA ILE A 425 -0.91 -4.62 0.77
C ILE A 425 -1.77 -5.76 0.19
N THR A 426 -2.61 -6.37 1.01
CA THR A 426 -3.58 -7.39 0.58
C THR A 426 -4.92 -7.12 1.27
N PRO A 427 -6.05 -7.56 0.72
CA PRO A 427 -7.36 -7.28 1.32
C PRO A 427 -7.52 -7.81 2.76
N GLU A 428 -6.91 -8.96 3.05
CA GLU A 428 -6.94 -9.60 4.38
C GLU A 428 -5.68 -9.25 5.20
N GLY A 429 -4.75 -8.50 4.61
CA GLY A 429 -3.51 -8.11 5.25
C GLY A 429 -3.70 -6.99 6.26
N VAL A 430 -2.71 -6.86 7.14
CA VAL A 430 -2.70 -5.84 8.20
C VAL A 430 -2.84 -4.44 7.62
N ARG A 431 -3.67 -3.62 8.26
CA ARG A 431 -4.03 -2.26 7.83
C ARG A 431 -3.25 -1.20 8.61
N GLU A 432 -2.84 -0.16 7.90
CA GLU A 432 -2.22 1.05 8.45
C GLU A 432 -3.23 2.20 8.43
N LEU A 433 -3.28 3.01 9.50
CA LEU A 433 -4.14 4.20 9.55
C LEU A 433 -3.48 5.37 8.82
N VAL A 434 -4.18 5.89 7.82
CA VAL A 434 -3.67 6.90 6.86
C VAL A 434 -4.45 8.22 6.96
N GLY A 435 -5.68 8.21 7.48
CA GLY A 435 -6.50 9.41 7.62
C GLY A 435 -7.63 9.23 8.64
N LEU A 436 -8.08 10.35 9.20
CA LEU A 436 -9.30 10.48 9.99
C LEU A 436 -10.13 11.64 9.43
N GLU A 437 -11.38 11.36 9.12
CA GLU A 437 -12.33 12.32 8.54
C GLU A 437 -13.59 12.39 9.40
N THR A 438 -14.17 13.58 9.56
CA THR A 438 -15.46 13.77 10.22
C THR A 438 -16.60 13.46 9.26
N SER A 439 -17.67 12.84 9.75
CA SER A 439 -18.79 12.42 8.94
C SER A 439 -20.10 12.70 9.65
N GLY A 440 -20.94 13.55 9.04
CA GLY A 440 -22.24 13.90 9.61
C GLY A 440 -23.20 12.70 9.73
N ARG A 441 -22.99 11.62 8.96
CA ARG A 441 -23.74 10.38 9.15
C ARG A 441 -23.29 9.65 10.41
N LEU A 442 -21.98 9.47 10.58
CA LEU A 442 -21.42 8.85 11.78
C LEU A 442 -21.79 9.65 13.04
N ALA A 443 -21.74 10.98 12.98
CA ALA A 443 -22.17 11.88 14.04
C ALA A 443 -23.62 11.59 14.50
N LYS A 444 -24.54 11.47 13.53
CA LYS A 444 -25.96 11.16 13.78
C LYS A 444 -26.15 9.77 14.37
N ASP A 445 -25.45 8.77 13.84
CA ASP A 445 -25.55 7.40 14.33
C ASP A 445 -24.96 7.28 15.75
N VAL A 446 -23.88 7.99 16.04
CA VAL A 446 -23.29 8.08 17.39
C VAL A 446 -24.20 8.84 18.34
N ALA A 447 -24.87 9.91 17.89
CA ALA A 447 -25.87 10.61 18.69
C ALA A 447 -27.00 9.65 19.09
N ARG A 448 -27.50 8.83 18.16
CA ARG A 448 -28.48 7.79 18.48
C ARG A 448 -27.95 6.78 19.48
N LEU A 449 -26.69 6.38 19.37
CA LEU A 449 -26.04 5.47 20.32
C LEU A 449 -25.99 6.08 21.74
N LYS A 450 -25.69 7.39 21.86
CA LYS A 450 -25.62 8.10 23.14
C LYS A 450 -26.97 8.18 23.85
N TYR A 451 -28.05 8.36 23.08
CA TYR A 451 -29.42 8.50 23.60
C TYR A 451 -30.22 7.19 23.54
N LEU A 452 -29.58 6.03 23.40
CA LEU A 452 -30.29 4.77 23.58
C LEU A 452 -30.84 4.74 25.03
N PRO A 453 -32.08 4.29 25.26
CA PRO A 453 -32.61 4.19 26.61
C PRO A 453 -31.91 3.02 27.31
N PHE A 454 -30.81 3.30 28.01
CA PHE A 454 -30.19 2.28 28.85
C PHE A 454 -30.95 2.22 30.18
N GLN A 455 -31.06 1.03 30.78
CA GLN A 455 -31.65 0.83 32.13
C GLN A 455 -30.77 1.39 33.27
N VAL A 456 -29.99 2.42 32.96
CA VAL A 456 -29.09 3.14 33.85
C VAL A 456 -29.60 4.57 33.83
N ASP A 457 -29.95 5.14 34.97
CA ASP A 457 -30.42 6.54 35.03
C ASP A 457 -29.26 7.47 34.65
N PHE A 458 -29.19 7.94 33.40
CA PHE A 458 -28.21 8.94 32.99
C PHE A 458 -28.62 10.29 33.56
N LEU A 459 -27.88 10.77 34.55
CA LEU A 459 -27.92 12.18 34.92
C LEU A 459 -26.84 12.89 34.10
N GLU A 460 -27.25 13.61 33.05
CA GLU A 460 -26.36 14.51 32.33
C GLU A 460 -26.06 15.71 33.23
N ARG A 461 -24.91 15.70 33.90
CA ARG A 461 -24.40 16.87 34.62
C ARG A 461 -23.41 17.59 33.73
N TYR A 462 -23.68 18.85 33.41
CA TYR A 462 -22.68 19.75 32.87
C TYR A 462 -21.63 20.02 33.97
N PRO A 463 -20.33 20.10 33.63
CA PRO A 463 -19.33 20.49 34.61
C PRO A 463 -19.72 21.85 35.21
N SER A 464 -19.70 21.97 36.54
CA SER A 464 -20.12 23.18 37.28
C SER A 464 -19.44 24.47 36.83
N SER A 465 -18.32 24.37 36.11
CA SER A 465 -17.65 25.49 35.44
C SER A 465 -18.44 26.12 34.27
N TRP A 466 -19.54 25.52 33.82
CA TRP A 466 -20.33 25.94 32.64
C TRP A 466 -21.72 26.47 32.99
N THR A 467 -22.13 26.34 34.24
CA THR A 467 -23.31 27.02 34.79
C THR A 467 -22.87 28.40 35.28
N PRO A 468 -23.44 29.51 34.76
CA PRO A 468 -23.25 30.81 35.42
C PRO A 468 -23.74 30.69 36.86
N ASP A 469 -22.98 31.25 37.81
CA ASP A 469 -23.14 31.11 39.27
C ASP A 469 -24.50 31.57 39.84
N ASP A 470 -25.48 31.94 39.00
CA ASP A 470 -26.71 32.63 39.39
C ASP A 470 -28.00 31.82 39.17
N LEU A 471 -27.92 30.49 39.04
CA LEU A 471 -29.13 29.64 38.99
C LEU A 471 -29.11 28.62 40.14
N ASP A 472 -29.44 29.10 41.32
CA ASP A 472 -29.99 28.31 42.43
C ASP A 472 -31.35 27.74 41.99
N ASP A 473 -31.31 26.63 41.25
CA ASP A 473 -32.30 25.55 41.26
C ASP A 473 -31.79 24.47 40.30
N GLU A 474 -31.47 23.29 40.85
CA GLU A 474 -31.16 22.08 40.08
C GLU A 474 -32.35 21.70 39.19
N GLN A 475 -32.43 22.24 37.97
CA GLN A 475 -33.27 21.64 36.93
C GLN A 475 -32.62 20.35 36.44
N ILE A 476 -32.90 19.28 37.17
CA ILE A 476 -32.70 17.90 36.72
C ILE A 476 -33.67 17.67 35.57
N VAL A 477 -33.18 17.75 34.32
CA VAL A 477 -33.95 17.29 33.16
C VAL A 477 -33.94 15.76 33.18
N GLN A 478 -34.96 15.20 33.82
CA GLN A 478 -35.19 13.75 33.81
C GLN A 478 -35.79 13.37 32.45
N VAL A 479 -34.98 12.79 31.55
CA VAL A 479 -35.49 12.27 30.27
C VAL A 479 -36.20 10.93 30.54
N THR A 480 -37.44 11.01 31.03
CA THR A 480 -38.35 9.86 31.06
C THR A 480 -38.82 9.59 29.64
N GLY A 481 -38.54 8.40 29.12
CA GLY A 481 -38.82 7.98 27.75
C GLY A 481 -40.31 7.82 27.43
N GLU A 482 -41.05 8.92 27.41
CA GLU A 482 -42.34 8.96 26.72
C GLU A 482 -42.11 9.18 25.22
N PRO A 483 -42.76 8.41 24.33
CA PRO A 483 -42.64 8.61 22.89
C PRO A 483 -43.23 9.98 22.55
N LEU A 484 -42.42 10.85 21.96
CA LEU A 484 -42.87 12.12 21.39
C LEU A 484 -43.99 11.84 20.37
N GLY A 485 -45.22 12.16 20.78
CA GLY A 485 -46.35 12.26 19.87
C GLY A 485 -46.03 13.30 18.81
N VAL A 486 -46.08 12.87 17.55
CA VAL A 486 -46.06 13.77 16.40
C VAL A 486 -47.38 14.53 16.41
N GLU A 487 -47.40 15.74 16.97
CA GLU A 487 -48.48 16.69 16.69
C GLU A 487 -48.18 17.39 15.36
N GLN A 488 -49.07 17.12 14.41
CA GLN A 488 -49.23 17.78 13.13
C GLN A 488 -49.91 19.15 13.32
N ASP A 489 -49.48 20.11 12.49
CA ASP A 489 -50.14 21.36 12.07
C ASP A 489 -50.19 22.49 13.11
N ALA A 490 -49.85 23.77 12.84
CA ALA A 490 -49.83 24.57 11.60
C ALA A 490 -48.98 25.87 11.81
N PRO A 491 -49.11 26.96 11.01
CA PRO A 491 -48.57 27.16 9.67
C PRO A 491 -47.57 28.35 9.59
N CYS A 492 -47.02 28.53 8.38
CA CYS A 492 -46.18 29.65 7.93
C CYS A 492 -46.50 31.04 8.54
N ALA A 493 -45.48 31.71 9.06
CA ALA A 493 -45.40 33.16 9.09
C ALA A 493 -44.06 33.61 8.51
N ALA A 494 -44.13 34.27 7.36
CA ALA A 494 -43.02 34.99 6.75
C ALA A 494 -42.68 36.23 7.60
N VAL A 495 -41.40 36.45 7.89
CA VAL A 495 -40.90 37.75 8.34
C VAL A 495 -39.77 38.17 7.41
N MET A 496 -40.12 39.03 6.45
CA MET A 496 -39.19 39.95 5.82
C MET A 496 -39.00 41.18 6.73
N SER A 497 -37.75 41.59 6.94
CA SER A 497 -37.31 42.98 7.11
C SER A 497 -35.77 42.96 7.15
N GLN A 498 -35.08 43.23 6.05
CA GLN A 498 -34.44 44.54 5.77
C GLN A 498 -33.93 45.31 7.00
N GLY A 499 -32.64 45.64 6.97
CA GLY A 499 -32.00 46.56 7.90
C GLY A 499 -30.47 46.55 7.76
N ASN A 500 -29.95 47.21 6.72
CA ASN A 500 -28.56 47.68 6.66
C ASN A 500 -28.22 48.52 7.89
N CYS A 501 -26.97 48.48 8.36
CA CYS A 501 -26.22 49.68 8.76
C CYS A 501 -24.70 49.38 8.87
N THR A 502 -23.97 50.05 7.97
CA THR A 502 -22.55 50.45 7.96
C THR A 502 -21.45 49.42 8.14
#